data_AF-A0A6L5F5A8-F1
#
_entry.id   AF-A0A6L5F5A8-F1
#
_cell.length_a   1.000
_cell.length_b   1.000
_cell.length_c   1.000
_cell.angle_alpha   90.00
_cell.angle_beta   90.00
_cell.angle_gamma   90.00
#
_symmetry.space_group_name_H-M   'P 1'
#
loop_
_entity.id
_entity.type
_entity.pdbx_description
1 polymer ?
#
loop_
_entity_poly.entity_id
_entity_poly.type
_entity_poly.pdbx_seq_one_letter_code
_entity_poly.pdbx_strand_id
1 'polypeptide(L)'
;MSQPTLEVADLRVRYPQRRQPALENVDLRVGEGERVLVVGSSGTGKSTLLRALCGVVPQSIHADVSGRIRVDGRDPLEEPVAEVAHSVGYLGQDPATQVSPHCRGRRCNGFGEPRRPPRGNWATGDGGAGGERGGASR
;
A
#
# COMPACT_ATOMS: atom_id res chain seq x y z
N MET A 1 -14.58 -28.85 13.63
CA MET A 1 -14.23 -27.53 14.17
C MET A 1 -13.79 -26.69 12.99
N SER A 2 -14.59 -25.70 12.58
CA SER A 2 -14.28 -24.87 11.40
C SER A 2 -13.03 -24.01 11.70
N GLN A 3 -12.07 -24.00 10.79
CA GLN A 3 -10.86 -23.18 10.95
C GLN A 3 -11.21 -21.71 10.64
N PRO A 4 -10.67 -20.73 11.39
CA PRO A 4 -10.94 -19.33 11.10
C PRO A 4 -10.31 -18.95 9.75
N THR A 5 -11.14 -18.40 8.85
CA THR A 5 -10.73 -17.86 7.55
C THR A 5 -9.91 -16.59 7.74
N LEU A 6 -10.22 -15.80 8.78
CA LEU A 6 -9.50 -14.57 9.13
C LEU A 6 -9.18 -14.57 10.63
N GLU A 7 -7.92 -14.30 10.96
CA GLU A 7 -7.45 -14.04 12.32
C GLU A 7 -6.56 -12.80 12.34
N VAL A 8 -6.82 -11.92 13.30
CA VAL A 8 -6.03 -10.72 13.59
C VAL A 8 -5.74 -10.74 15.08
N ALA A 9 -4.48 -10.55 15.45
CA ALA A 9 -4.03 -10.54 16.83
C ALA A 9 -3.09 -9.36 17.10
N ASP A 10 -3.39 -8.58 18.15
CA ASP A 10 -2.61 -7.44 18.63
C ASP A 10 -2.23 -6.45 17.51
N LEU A 11 -3.12 -6.26 16.52
CA LEU A 11 -2.78 -5.44 15.35
C LEU A 11 -2.70 -3.96 15.74
N ARG A 12 -1.55 -3.36 15.43
CA ARG A 12 -1.28 -1.93 15.56
C ARG A 12 -0.81 -1.38 14.23
N VAL A 13 -1.36 -0.24 13.83
CA VAL A 13 -0.97 0.44 12.60
C VAL A 13 -0.82 1.93 12.86
N ARG A 14 0.34 2.50 12.55
CA ARG A 14 0.63 3.93 12.66
C ARG A 14 1.24 4.46 11.38
N TYR A 15 0.59 5.47 10.78
CA TYR A 15 1.15 6.16 9.63
C TYR A 15 2.24 7.15 10.05
N PRO A 16 3.29 7.39 9.24
CA PRO A 16 4.46 8.18 9.62
C PRO A 16 4.15 9.60 10.14
N GLN A 17 3.11 10.24 9.62
CA GLN A 17 2.74 11.63 9.94
C GLN A 17 1.70 11.74 11.09
N ARG A 18 1.25 10.61 11.65
CA ARG A 18 0.26 10.57 12.73
C ARG A 18 0.97 10.40 14.06
N ARG A 19 0.66 11.25 15.04
CA ARG A 19 1.12 11.08 16.43
C ARG A 19 0.51 9.85 17.10
N GLN A 20 -0.78 9.62 16.88
CA GLN A 20 -1.50 8.48 17.43
C GLN A 20 -1.65 7.37 16.38
N PRO A 21 -1.60 6.09 16.79
CA PRO A 21 -1.86 4.99 15.90
C PRO A 21 -3.28 5.06 15.34
N ALA A 22 -3.44 4.64 14.08
CA ALA A 22 -4.74 4.54 13.43
C ALA A 22 -5.51 3.28 13.87
N LEU A 23 -4.79 2.24 14.30
CA LEU A 23 -5.31 1.04 14.94
C LEU A 23 -4.42 0.70 16.12
N GLU A 24 -5.00 0.31 17.25
CA GLU A 24 -4.29 -0.09 18.45
C GLU A 24 -5.02 -1.24 19.11
N ASN A 25 -4.30 -2.35 19.36
CA ASN A 25 -4.79 -3.56 20.01
C ASN A 25 -6.07 -4.12 19.37
N VAL A 26 -6.03 -4.36 18.06
CA VAL A 26 -7.17 -4.95 17.35
C VAL A 26 -7.01 -6.47 17.30
N ASP A 27 -7.98 -7.17 17.90
CA ASP A 27 -8.15 -8.61 17.81
C ASP A 27 -9.47 -8.92 17.10
N LEU A 28 -9.42 -9.79 16.10
CA LEU A 28 -10.60 -10.19 15.32
C LEU A 28 -10.43 -11.61 14.82
N ARG A 29 -11.47 -12.43 14.96
CA ARG A 29 -11.55 -13.75 14.33
C ARG A 29 -12.86 -13.85 13.56
N VAL A 30 -12.79 -14.33 12.33
CA VAL A 30 -13.96 -14.54 11.47
C VAL A 30 -13.90 -15.95 10.92
N GLY A 31 -14.95 -16.72 11.20
CA GLY A 31 -15.11 -18.07 10.70
C GLY A 31 -15.55 -18.13 9.24
N GLU A 32 -15.40 -19.30 8.63
CA GLU A 32 -15.91 -19.53 7.28
C GLU A 32 -17.44 -19.28 7.21
N GLY A 33 -17.88 -18.52 6.21
CA GLY A 33 -19.30 -18.17 6.01
C GLY A 33 -19.85 -17.09 6.95
N GLU A 34 -19.05 -16.61 7.90
CA GLU A 34 -19.44 -15.54 8.81
C GLU A 34 -19.45 -14.17 8.11
N ARG A 35 -20.40 -13.31 8.50
CA ARG A 35 -20.54 -11.96 7.98
C ARG A 35 -20.38 -10.97 9.11
N VAL A 36 -19.35 -10.15 9.05
CA VAL A 36 -19.00 -9.18 10.10
C VAL A 36 -19.20 -7.76 9.60
N LEU A 37 -19.89 -6.94 10.39
CA LEU A 37 -20.04 -5.52 10.15
C LEU A 37 -19.09 -4.73 11.07
N VAL A 38 -18.13 -4.02 10.47
CA VAL A 38 -17.24 -3.11 11.20
C VAL A 38 -17.82 -1.69 11.17
N VAL A 39 -18.30 -1.21 12.31
CA VAL A 39 -18.87 0.15 12.46
C VAL A 39 -17.97 1.06 13.29
N GLY A 40 -18.15 2.37 13.13
CA GLY A 40 -17.42 3.40 13.88
C GLY A 40 -17.43 4.75 13.17
N SER A 41 -17.16 5.84 13.87
CA SER A 41 -17.11 7.19 13.30
C SER A 41 -16.01 7.34 12.24
N SER A 42 -16.09 8.37 11.39
CA SER A 42 -15.03 8.63 10.42
C SER A 42 -13.68 8.85 11.13
N GLY A 43 -12.61 8.25 10.61
CA GLY A 43 -11.27 8.37 11.20
C GLY A 43 -10.89 7.33 12.25
N THR A 44 -11.78 6.43 12.67
CA THR A 44 -11.49 5.36 13.66
C THR A 44 -10.63 4.20 13.14
N GLY A 45 -10.08 4.30 11.93
CA GLY A 45 -9.19 3.26 11.40
C GLY A 45 -9.86 2.12 10.62
N LYS A 46 -11.18 2.11 10.41
CA LYS A 46 -11.87 1.05 9.63
C LYS A 46 -11.23 0.79 8.26
N SER A 47 -11.01 1.84 7.47
CA SER A 47 -10.35 1.71 6.16
C SER A 47 -8.89 1.27 6.28
N THR A 48 -8.23 1.58 7.40
CA THR A 48 -6.88 1.08 7.70
C THR A 48 -6.90 -0.41 7.98
N LEU A 49 -7.88 -0.90 8.74
CA LEU A 49 -8.04 -2.34 9.02
C LEU A 49 -8.25 -3.10 7.71
N LEU A 50 -9.22 -2.69 6.90
CA LEU A 50 -9.51 -3.34 5.62
C LEU A 50 -8.29 -3.34 4.68
N ARG A 51 -7.53 -2.24 4.63
CA ARG A 51 -6.30 -2.17 3.81
C ARG A 51 -5.18 -3.06 4.34
N ALA A 52 -5.05 -3.20 5.66
CA ALA A 52 -4.08 -4.12 6.26
C ALA A 52 -4.42 -5.58 5.94
N LEU A 53 -5.71 -5.95 6.01
CA LEU A 53 -6.17 -7.29 5.61
C LEU A 53 -5.87 -7.63 4.15
N CYS A 54 -5.87 -6.62 3.27
CA CYS A 54 -5.55 -6.79 1.85
C CYS A 54 -4.03 -6.72 1.56
N GLY A 55 -3.18 -6.57 2.58
CA GLY A 55 -1.74 -6.35 2.44
C GLY A 55 -1.35 -4.98 1.87
N VAL A 56 -2.32 -4.13 1.48
CA VAL A 56 -2.06 -2.78 0.96
C VAL A 56 -1.28 -1.93 1.96
N VAL A 57 -1.57 -2.12 3.26
CA VAL A 57 -0.74 -1.61 4.36
C VAL A 57 -0.04 -2.83 5.00
N PRO A 58 1.30 -2.88 5.09
CA PRO A 58 2.26 -1.83 4.78
C PRO A 58 2.85 -1.86 3.34
N GLN A 59 2.51 -2.87 2.53
CA GLN A 59 3.27 -3.18 1.30
C GLN A 59 3.21 -2.06 0.24
N SER A 60 2.04 -1.44 0.06
CA SER A 60 1.83 -0.37 -0.93
C SER A 60 1.74 1.01 -0.30
N ILE A 61 1.26 1.10 0.94
CA ILE A 61 1.15 2.32 1.72
C ILE A 61 2.01 2.14 2.97
N HIS A 62 3.11 2.88 3.04
CA HIS A 62 4.01 2.83 4.18
C HIS A 62 3.32 3.20 5.49
N ALA A 63 3.40 2.28 6.45
CA ALA A 63 3.01 2.47 7.84
C ALA A 63 3.89 1.59 8.73
N ASP A 64 4.03 2.00 9.98
CA ASP A 64 4.58 1.19 11.06
C ASP A 64 3.49 0.22 11.52
N VAL A 65 3.73 -1.09 11.35
CA VAL A 65 2.75 -2.15 11.62
C VAL A 65 3.35 -3.19 12.54
N SER A 66 2.61 -3.57 13.57
CA SER A 66 2.94 -4.68 14.47
C SER A 66 1.71 -5.55 14.74
N GLY A 67 1.92 -6.75 15.23
CA GLY A 67 0.87 -7.75 15.44
C GLY A 67 0.90 -8.81 14.35
N ARG A 68 -0.20 -9.56 14.18
CA ARG A 68 -0.32 -10.66 13.23
C ARG A 68 -1.65 -10.64 12.50
N ILE A 69 -1.62 -11.00 11.22
CA ILE A 69 -2.82 -11.20 10.40
C ILE A 69 -2.68 -12.54 9.68
N ARG A 70 -3.74 -13.35 9.67
CA ARG A 70 -3.86 -14.56 8.88
C ARG A 70 -5.14 -14.53 8.08
N VAL A 71 -5.04 -14.72 6.76
CA VAL A 71 -6.19 -14.84 5.86
C VAL A 71 -5.99 -16.06 4.99
N ASP A 72 -6.87 -17.06 5.12
CA ASP A 72 -6.74 -18.35 4.42
C ASP A 72 -5.34 -18.97 4.55
N GLY A 73 -4.73 -18.85 5.74
CA GLY A 73 -3.38 -19.32 6.05
C GLY A 73 -2.23 -18.39 5.63
N ARG A 74 -2.51 -17.36 4.84
CA ARG A 74 -1.53 -16.37 4.33
C ARG A 74 -1.33 -15.22 5.30
N ASP A 75 -0.16 -14.58 5.26
CA ASP A 75 0.16 -13.40 6.07
C ASP A 75 0.27 -12.13 5.22
N PRO A 76 -0.76 -11.26 5.21
CA PRO A 76 -0.75 -10.03 4.42
C PRO A 76 0.34 -9.03 4.79
N LEU A 77 0.98 -9.18 5.96
CA LEU A 77 2.07 -8.29 6.39
C LEU A 77 3.41 -8.69 5.77
N GLU A 78 3.57 -9.94 5.34
CA GLU A 78 4.81 -10.48 4.79
C GLU A 78 4.71 -10.87 3.31
N GLU A 79 3.52 -11.23 2.83
CA GLU A 79 3.29 -11.65 1.45
C GLU A 79 3.05 -10.48 0.49
N PRO A 80 3.44 -10.60 -0.80
CA PRO A 80 3.11 -9.60 -1.82
C PRO A 80 1.61 -9.40 -1.96
N VAL A 81 1.17 -8.15 -2.18
CA VAL A 81 -0.24 -7.80 -2.36
C VAL A 81 -0.92 -8.64 -3.45
N ALA A 82 -0.19 -8.97 -4.52
CA ALA A 82 -0.71 -9.81 -5.61
C ALA A 82 -1.07 -11.23 -5.15
N GLU A 83 -0.30 -11.80 -4.22
CA GLU A 83 -0.56 -13.14 -3.66
C GLU A 83 -1.77 -13.10 -2.71
N VAL A 84 -1.85 -12.07 -1.87
CA VAL A 84 -2.98 -11.86 -0.94
C VAL A 84 -4.29 -11.63 -1.71
N ALA A 85 -4.23 -10.96 -2.85
CA ALA A 85 -5.39 -10.68 -3.70
C ALA A 85 -6.06 -11.94 -4.28
N HIS A 86 -5.40 -13.11 -4.26
CA HIS A 86 -6.05 -14.39 -4.59
C HIS A 86 -7.04 -14.86 -3.53
N SER A 87 -6.91 -14.39 -2.28
CA SER A 87 -7.78 -14.75 -1.16
C SER A 87 -8.72 -13.62 -0.76
N VAL A 88 -8.31 -12.35 -0.94
CA VAL A 88 -9.07 -11.19 -0.44
C VAL A 88 -9.53 -10.29 -1.57
N GLY A 89 -10.86 -10.11 -1.68
CA GLY A 89 -11.47 -9.09 -2.52
C GLY A 89 -11.71 -7.79 -1.75
N TYR A 90 -11.36 -6.64 -2.35
CA TYR A 90 -11.57 -5.32 -1.74
C TYR A 90 -12.43 -4.42 -2.61
N LEU A 91 -13.58 -4.01 -2.07
CA LEU A 91 -14.41 -2.95 -2.64
C LEU A 91 -14.21 -1.66 -1.82
N GLY A 92 -13.71 -0.63 -2.49
CA GLY A 92 -13.43 0.67 -1.92
C GLY A 92 -14.70 1.51 -1.74
N GLN A 93 -14.55 2.69 -1.14
CA GLN A 93 -15.67 3.59 -0.89
C GLN A 93 -16.27 4.18 -2.18
N ASP A 94 -15.45 4.40 -3.21
CA ASP A 94 -15.88 4.94 -4.50
C ASP A 94 -15.64 3.90 -5.61
N PRO A 95 -16.70 3.23 -6.10
CA PRO A 95 -16.59 2.24 -7.17
C PRO A 95 -16.00 2.79 -8.47
N ALA A 96 -16.23 4.07 -8.79
CA ALA A 96 -15.76 4.68 -10.04
C ALA A 96 -14.23 4.78 -10.09
N THR A 97 -13.59 4.93 -8.93
CA THR A 97 -12.12 4.97 -8.80
C THR A 97 -11.46 3.60 -8.90
N GLN A 98 -12.24 2.52 -8.86
CA GLN A 98 -11.72 1.14 -8.91
C GLN A 98 -11.69 0.58 -10.34
N VAL A 99 -12.38 1.23 -11.28
CA VAL A 99 -12.38 0.86 -12.69
C VAL A 99 -11.41 1.79 -13.42
N SER A 100 -10.27 1.27 -13.89
CA SER A 100 -9.39 2.03 -14.78
C SER A 100 -10.06 2.20 -16.15
N PRO A 101 -10.38 3.42 -16.63
CA PRO A 101 -10.99 3.62 -17.94
C PRO A 101 -10.04 3.35 -19.12
N HIS A 102 -8.80 2.90 -18.87
CA HIS A 102 -7.78 2.64 -19.88
C HIS A 102 -7.48 1.15 -20.16
N CYS A 103 -8.28 0.22 -19.67
CA CYS A 103 -8.06 -1.21 -19.97
C CYS A 103 -8.61 -1.62 -21.36
N ARG A 104 -7.86 -1.35 -22.44
CA ARG A 104 -8.02 -2.10 -23.71
C ARG A 104 -7.01 -3.26 -23.74
N GLY A 105 -7.49 -4.47 -23.48
CA GLY A 105 -6.81 -5.71 -23.87
C GLY A 105 -5.61 -6.16 -23.02
N ARG A 106 -5.83 -7.22 -22.23
CA ARG A 106 -4.82 -8.16 -21.70
C ARG A 106 -3.55 -7.55 -21.10
N ARG A 107 -3.69 -6.87 -19.95
CA ARG A 107 -2.83 -6.96 -18.76
C ARG A 107 -3.28 -5.94 -17.72
N CYS A 108 -3.81 -6.41 -16.60
CA CYS A 108 -4.03 -5.56 -15.43
C CYS A 108 -2.74 -5.55 -14.60
N ASN A 109 -1.83 -4.60 -14.84
CA ASN A 109 -0.75 -4.31 -13.88
C ASN A 109 -1.27 -3.25 -12.91
N GLY A 110 -2.11 -3.68 -11.96
CA GLY A 110 -2.46 -2.90 -10.78
C GLY A 110 -1.40 -3.11 -9.70
N PHE A 111 -0.84 -2.01 -9.19
CA PHE A 111 0.16 -1.95 -8.12
C PHE A 111 1.55 -2.50 -8.44
N GLY A 112 2.54 -1.59 -8.54
CA GLY A 112 3.89 -1.88 -8.09
C GLY A 112 4.98 -2.17 -9.12
N GLU A 113 4.84 -1.84 -10.41
CA GLU A 113 6.02 -1.89 -11.29
C GLU A 113 6.89 -0.63 -11.12
N PRO A 114 8.19 -0.75 -10.81
CA PRO A 114 9.10 0.38 -10.86
C PRO A 114 9.14 0.88 -12.30
N ARG A 115 8.73 2.14 -12.53
CA ARG A 115 8.95 2.81 -13.81
C ARG A 115 10.44 2.78 -14.10
N ARG A 116 10.90 1.90 -15.00
CA ARG A 116 12.24 2.00 -15.57
C ARG A 116 12.35 3.39 -16.20
N PRO A 117 13.31 4.23 -15.81
CA PRO A 117 13.53 5.47 -16.54
C PRO A 117 13.90 5.11 -17.98
N PRO A 118 13.43 5.89 -18.98
CA PRO A 118 13.79 5.66 -20.36
C PRO A 118 15.32 5.70 -20.49
N ARG A 119 15.90 4.66 -21.09
CA ARG A 119 17.31 4.70 -21.52
C ARG A 119 17.40 5.72 -22.65
N GLY A 120 17.91 6.92 -22.36
CA GLY A 120 18.13 7.96 -23.35
C GLY A 120 18.87 9.16 -22.78
N ASN A 121 20.13 9.30 -23.18
CA ASN A 121 21.07 10.43 -23.06
C ASN A 121 20.65 11.64 -22.20
N TRP A 122 21.32 11.79 -21.05
CA TRP A 122 21.56 13.11 -20.45
C TRP A 122 22.59 13.85 -21.32
N ALA A 123 22.10 14.57 -22.33
CA ALA A 123 22.87 15.64 -22.93
C ALA A 123 22.95 16.78 -21.89
N THR A 124 24.09 16.89 -21.21
CA THR A 124 24.48 18.13 -20.53
C THR A 124 24.66 19.20 -21.60
N GLY A 125 23.69 20.10 -21.68
CA GLY A 125 23.68 21.29 -22.52
C GLY A 125 23.24 22.50 -21.69
N ASP A 126 24.23 23.33 -21.40
CA ASP A 126 24.18 24.78 -21.19
C ASP A 126 23.65 25.37 -19.87
N GLY A 127 24.58 26.07 -19.22
CA GLY A 127 24.38 26.99 -18.11
C GLY A 127 25.69 27.72 -17.81
N GLY A 128 25.98 28.77 -18.57
CA GLY A 128 27.28 29.43 -18.70
C GLY A 128 27.91 29.98 -17.42
N ALA A 129 29.22 29.80 -17.32
CA ALA A 129 30.10 30.60 -16.48
C ALA A 129 30.96 31.48 -17.40
N GLY A 130 30.77 32.79 -17.28
CA GLY A 130 31.50 33.81 -18.02
C GLY A 130 33.00 33.73 -17.73
N GLY A 131 33.79 33.61 -18.78
CA GLY A 131 35.23 33.77 -18.74
C GLY A 131 35.61 35.22 -19.01
N GLU A 132 36.13 35.91 -18.00
CA GLU A 132 36.96 37.10 -18.20
C GLU A 132 38.41 36.65 -18.46
N ARG A 133 38.93 37.05 -19.62
CA ARG A 133 40.36 36.99 -19.96
C ARG A 133 40.95 38.37 -19.79
N GLY A 134 42.14 38.41 -19.21
CA GLY A 134 43.09 39.53 -19.29
C GLY A 134 43.96 39.52 -18.03
N GLY A 135 45.28 39.49 -18.07
CA GLY A 135 46.27 39.51 -19.13
C GLY A 135 47.63 39.45 -18.44
N ALA A 136 48.61 38.80 -19.04
CA ALA A 136 49.98 38.75 -18.54
C ALA A 136 50.72 40.04 -18.91
N SER A 137 51.41 40.69 -17.96
CA SER A 137 52.74 41.26 -18.19
C SER A 137 53.39 41.74 -16.88
N ARG A 138 54.60 41.20 -16.65
CA ARG A 138 55.79 41.77 -15.97
C ARG A 138 55.68 42.28 -14.54
#